data_AF-G8ZTI7-F1
#
_entry.id   AF-G8ZTI7-F1
#
_cell.length_a   1.000
_cell.length_b   1.000
_cell.length_c   1.000
_cell.angle_alpha   90.00
_cell.angle_beta   90.00
_cell.angle_gamma   90.00
#
_symmetry.space_group_name_H-M   'P 1'
#
loop_
_entity.id
_entity.type
_entity.pdbx_description
1 polymer ?
#
loop_
_entity_poly.entity_id
_entity_poly.type
_entity_poly.pdbx_seq_one_letter_code
_entity_poly.pdbx_strand_id
1 'polypeptide(L)'
;MLRRLGVRLQSSVAKALPVNVEAVYHAPLKLPVEHGDLVADLQLRSYDNENLDFYSDFILRAGYYLGMPLTGPKPLPTRRERWTVIRSPFAHAKSKENFERHTHKRLIRVWDSNPDVVQIWLSYISKHAITGVGMKCNVYQKSPIALELDSDAALPQNNTPANSMDEAVGDKVLELLNSPDFKRHL
;
A
#
# COMPACT_ATOMS: atom_id res chain seq x y z
N MET A 1 64.20 -17.69 21.59
CA MET A 1 63.52 -18.12 22.82
C MET A 1 62.02 -17.89 22.64
N LEU A 2 61.33 -18.72 21.86
CA LEU A 2 60.35 -19.72 22.34
C LEU A 2 59.26 -19.14 23.29
N ARG A 3 58.04 -18.93 22.77
CA ARG A 3 56.92 -19.86 22.99
C ARG A 3 55.70 -19.55 22.10
N ARG A 4 55.31 -20.59 21.35
CA ARG A 4 54.00 -20.78 20.73
C ARG A 4 52.92 -20.85 21.82
N LEU A 5 51.73 -20.34 21.53
CA LEU A 5 50.46 -21.01 21.81
C LEU A 5 49.44 -20.46 20.81
N GLY A 6 49.22 -21.23 19.75
CA GLY A 6 48.13 -20.98 18.83
C GLY A 6 46.82 -21.28 19.52
N VAL A 7 45.89 -20.34 19.41
CA VAL A 7 44.46 -20.66 19.45
C VAL A 7 43.93 -20.30 18.08
N ARG A 8 43.96 -21.31 17.21
CA ARG A 8 43.22 -21.34 15.96
C ARG A 8 41.76 -21.47 16.35
N LEU A 9 41.08 -20.35 16.58
CA LEU A 9 39.62 -20.31 16.64
C LEU A 9 39.12 -20.60 15.22
N GLN A 10 38.87 -21.88 14.96
CA GLN A 10 37.90 -22.28 13.96
C GLN A 10 36.52 -21.82 14.46
N SER A 11 36.19 -20.54 14.25
CA SER A 11 34.80 -20.13 14.26
C SER A 11 34.28 -20.37 12.84
N SER A 12 33.51 -21.43 12.65
CA SER A 12 32.54 -21.50 11.57
C SER A 12 31.64 -20.27 11.68
N VAL A 13 32.00 -19.21 10.95
CA VAL A 13 31.33 -17.91 11.02
C VAL A 13 29.90 -18.12 10.57
N ALA A 14 28.94 -17.93 11.48
CA ALA A 14 27.53 -17.90 11.15
C ALA A 14 27.33 -16.99 9.92
N LYS A 15 26.77 -17.54 8.85
CA LYS A 15 26.59 -16.83 7.58
C LYS A 15 25.78 -15.56 7.87
N ALA A 16 26.38 -14.38 7.65
CA ALA A 16 25.67 -13.11 7.83
C ALA A 16 24.41 -13.15 6.96
N LEU A 17 23.26 -12.90 7.58
CA LEU A 17 21.99 -12.86 6.87
C LEU A 17 22.04 -11.71 5.86
N PRO A 18 21.42 -11.85 4.67
CA PRO A 18 21.34 -10.75 3.73
C PRO A 18 20.46 -9.63 4.30
N VAL A 19 20.76 -8.38 3.92
CA VAL A 19 20.15 -7.17 4.49
C VAL A 19 18.61 -7.15 4.36
N ASN A 20 18.08 -7.74 3.30
CA ASN A 20 16.63 -7.87 3.11
C ASN A 20 15.98 -8.78 4.17
N VAL A 21 16.62 -9.88 4.53
CA VAL A 21 16.15 -10.79 5.58
C VAL A 21 16.20 -10.09 6.94
N GLU A 22 17.28 -9.37 7.21
CA GLU A 22 17.41 -8.55 8.42
C GLU A 22 16.33 -7.46 8.49
N ALA A 23 16.05 -6.74 7.40
CA ALA A 23 15.01 -5.72 7.32
C ALA A 23 13.58 -6.25 7.53
N VAL A 24 13.33 -7.54 7.26
CA VAL A 24 12.04 -8.18 7.55
C VAL A 24 11.87 -8.43 9.05
N TYR A 25 12.93 -8.82 9.75
CA TYR A 25 12.90 -9.05 11.19
C TYR A 25 12.80 -7.75 12.01
N HIS A 26 13.15 -6.61 11.41
CA HIS A 26 13.09 -5.29 12.05
C HIS A 26 11.90 -4.45 11.58
N ALA A 27 11.72 -3.30 12.26
CA ALA A 27 10.69 -2.33 11.91
C ALA A 27 10.92 -1.77 10.49
N PRO A 28 9.85 -1.37 9.79
CA PRO A 28 9.94 -0.88 8.41
C PRO A 28 10.76 0.41 8.36
N LEU A 29 11.71 0.45 7.43
CA LEU A 29 12.51 1.62 7.15
C LEU A 29 11.63 2.74 6.54
N LYS A 30 11.98 3.99 6.82
CA LYS A 30 11.24 5.18 6.34
C LYS A 30 12.21 6.15 5.70
N LEU A 31 11.81 6.71 4.56
CA LEU A 31 12.56 7.77 3.89
C LEU A 31 12.14 9.14 4.44
N PRO A 32 13.06 10.11 4.51
CA PRO A 32 12.75 11.47 4.91
C PRO A 32 11.89 12.18 3.86
N VAL A 33 11.10 13.17 4.30
CA VAL A 33 10.27 14.03 3.45
C VAL A 33 11.05 15.31 3.18
N GLU A 34 11.21 15.68 1.90
CA GLU A 34 12.06 16.82 1.49
C GLU A 34 11.23 18.08 1.25
N HIS A 35 10.17 17.98 0.44
CA HIS A 35 9.37 19.11 -0.03
C HIS A 35 8.03 19.23 0.71
N GLY A 36 7.52 18.12 1.26
CA GLY A 36 6.26 18.12 2.00
C GLY A 36 5.03 18.18 1.11
N ASP A 37 5.16 17.74 -0.15
CA ASP A 37 4.07 17.69 -1.10
C ASP A 37 3.27 16.40 -0.91
N LEU A 38 2.02 16.53 -0.46
CA LEU A 38 1.12 15.40 -0.32
C LEU A 38 0.63 14.95 -1.69
N VAL A 39 1.02 13.74 -2.10
CA VAL A 39 0.63 13.18 -3.40
C VAL A 39 -0.56 12.23 -3.27
N ALA A 40 -0.61 11.43 -2.21
CA ALA A 40 -1.72 10.52 -1.98
C ALA A 40 -1.98 10.26 -0.50
N ASP A 41 -3.23 9.98 -0.16
CA ASP A 41 -3.63 9.51 1.15
C ASP A 41 -4.35 8.15 1.05
N LEU A 42 -3.83 7.18 1.79
CA LEU A 42 -4.36 5.84 1.84
C LEU A 42 -5.04 5.61 3.18
N GLN A 43 -6.37 5.49 3.16
CA GLN A 43 -7.16 5.14 4.32
C GLN A 43 -7.48 3.65 4.32
N LEU A 44 -6.98 2.94 5.32
CA LEU A 44 -7.31 1.54 5.59
C LEU A 44 -8.45 1.47 6.60
N ARG A 45 -9.38 0.55 6.39
CA ARG A 45 -10.52 0.29 7.29
C ARG A 45 -10.67 -1.20 7.51
N SER A 46 -10.84 -1.62 8.75
CA SER A 46 -11.12 -3.02 9.09
C SER A 46 -11.98 -3.11 10.34
N TYR A 47 -12.58 -4.28 10.55
CA TYR A 47 -13.24 -4.63 11.80
C TYR A 47 -12.28 -5.26 12.82
N ASP A 48 -11.07 -5.64 12.39
CA ASP A 48 -10.01 -6.20 13.23
C ASP A 48 -8.74 -5.33 13.17
N ASN A 49 -7.89 -5.40 14.19
CA ASN A 49 -6.63 -4.65 14.25
C ASN A 49 -5.46 -5.44 13.68
N GLU A 50 -5.37 -6.75 13.91
CA GLU A 50 -4.18 -7.55 13.58
C GLU A 50 -3.85 -7.52 12.08
N ASN A 51 -4.83 -7.91 11.24
CA ASN A 51 -4.67 -7.87 9.78
C ASN A 51 -4.40 -6.45 9.26
N LEU A 52 -5.01 -5.44 9.88
CA LEU A 52 -4.91 -4.06 9.43
C LEU A 52 -3.54 -3.45 9.79
N ASP A 53 -3.01 -3.75 10.96
CA ASP A 53 -1.68 -3.29 11.37
C ASP A 53 -0.59 -4.06 10.59
N PHE A 54 -0.72 -5.37 10.40
CA PHE A 54 0.16 -6.18 9.54
C PHE A 54 0.17 -5.67 8.08
N TYR A 55 -1.00 -5.40 7.51
CA TYR A 55 -1.09 -4.87 6.16
C TYR A 55 -0.49 -3.47 6.04
N SER A 56 -0.70 -2.62 7.05
CA SER A 56 -0.09 -1.28 7.06
C SER A 56 1.44 -1.33 7.09
N ASP A 57 2.01 -2.30 7.80
CA ASP A 57 3.44 -2.54 7.88
C ASP A 57 4.01 -3.07 6.55
N PHE A 58 3.29 -3.97 5.88
CA PHE A 58 3.59 -4.43 4.52
C PHE A 58 3.60 -3.27 3.51
N ILE A 59 2.58 -2.41 3.55
CA ILE A 59 2.44 -1.24 2.67
C ILE A 59 3.63 -0.28 2.84
N LEU A 60 4.09 -0.05 4.07
CA LEU A 60 5.24 0.78 4.34
C LEU A 60 6.53 0.22 3.73
N ARG A 61 6.76 -1.09 3.85
CA ARG A 61 7.93 -1.75 3.23
C ARG A 61 7.90 -1.63 1.71
N ALA A 62 6.74 -1.84 1.09
CA ALA A 62 6.59 -1.68 -0.36
C ALA A 62 6.94 -0.27 -0.83
N GLY A 63 6.48 0.77 -0.11
CA GLY A 63 6.81 2.15 -0.44
C GLY A 63 8.29 2.50 -0.23
N TYR A 64 8.94 1.94 0.80
CA TYR A 64 10.37 2.14 1.03
C TYR A 64 11.21 1.68 -0.17
N TYR A 65 10.92 0.49 -0.71
CA TYR A 65 11.64 -0.04 -1.87
C TYR A 65 11.38 0.75 -3.16
N LEU A 66 10.24 1.41 -3.28
CA LEU A 66 9.92 2.30 -4.40
C LEU A 66 10.50 3.72 -4.26
N GLY A 67 11.24 3.99 -3.17
CA GLY A 67 11.81 5.31 -2.93
C GLY A 67 10.79 6.36 -2.46
N MET A 68 9.61 5.93 -2.04
CA MET A 68 8.51 6.82 -1.66
C MET A 68 8.59 7.18 -0.16
N PRO A 69 8.66 8.47 0.21
CA PRO A 69 8.58 8.87 1.61
C PRO A 69 7.14 8.71 2.11
N LEU A 70 6.92 7.64 2.88
CA LEU A 70 5.64 7.32 3.50
C LEU A 70 5.62 7.73 4.97
N THR A 71 4.58 8.45 5.37
CA THR A 71 4.27 8.63 6.79
C THR A 71 3.40 7.48 7.27
N GLY A 72 3.83 6.87 8.39
CA GLY A 72 3.29 5.64 8.96
C GLY A 72 1.80 5.65 9.30
N PRO A 73 1.25 4.48 9.72
CA PRO A 73 -0.18 4.31 9.95
C PRO A 73 -0.65 5.18 11.12
N LYS A 74 -1.15 6.37 10.80
CA LYS A 74 -1.76 7.25 11.78
C LYS A 74 -3.10 6.64 12.20
N PRO A 75 -3.29 6.28 13.49
CA PRO A 75 -4.56 5.77 13.95
C PRO A 75 -5.59 6.89 13.89
N LEU A 76 -6.65 6.67 13.13
CA LEU A 76 -7.81 7.56 13.12
C LEU A 76 -8.84 7.04 14.14
N PRO A 77 -9.71 7.92 14.67
CA PRO A 77 -10.74 7.52 15.62
C PRO A 77 -11.61 6.37 15.08
N THR A 78 -11.81 5.36 15.92
CA THR A 78 -12.63 4.19 15.59
C THR A 78 -14.11 4.58 15.56
N ARG A 79 -14.86 4.02 14.60
CA ARG A 79 -16.33 4.21 14.57
C ARG A 79 -16.96 3.06 15.33
N ARG A 80 -17.75 3.35 16.37
CA ARG A 80 -18.51 2.35 17.14
C ARG A 80 -19.99 2.43 16.80
N GLU A 81 -20.47 1.48 16.00
CA GLU A 81 -21.89 1.31 15.69
C GLU A 81 -22.49 0.39 16.74
N ARG A 82 -23.61 0.79 17.36
CA ARG A 82 -24.29 0.01 18.41
C ARG A 82 -25.73 -0.22 17.99
N TRP A 83 -26.24 -1.42 18.20
CA TRP A 83 -27.64 -1.75 18.01
C TRP A 83 -28.13 -2.66 19.13
N THR A 84 -29.42 -2.56 19.44
CA THR A 84 -30.04 -3.34 20.51
C THR A 84 -31.15 -4.19 19.92
N VAL A 85 -31.12 -5.50 20.18
CA VAL A 85 -32.09 -6.46 19.63
C VAL A 85 -32.78 -7.17 20.79
N ILE A 86 -34.05 -7.53 20.60
CA ILE A 86 -34.77 -8.40 21.56
C ILE A 86 -34.15 -9.80 21.47
N ARG A 87 -33.81 -10.41 22.61
CA ARG A 87 -33.18 -11.74 22.62
C ARG A 87 -34.12 -12.85 22.14
N SER A 88 -35.41 -12.71 22.45
CA SER A 88 -36.43 -13.68 22.06
C SER A 88 -36.98 -13.37 20.67
N PRO A 89 -37.34 -14.39 19.87
CA PRO A 89 -38.06 -14.19 18.61
C PRO A 89 -39.45 -13.57 18.79
N PHE A 90 -40.08 -13.66 19.98
CA PHE A 90 -41.44 -13.14 20.21
C PHE A 90 -41.68 -12.61 21.63
N ALA A 91 -42.44 -11.51 21.73
CA ALA A 91 -43.04 -10.89 22.93
C ALA A 91 -42.14 -10.43 24.10
N HIS A 92 -40.97 -11.02 24.33
CA HIS A 92 -40.14 -10.74 25.53
C HIS A 92 -39.27 -9.46 25.42
N ALA A 93 -39.88 -8.29 25.19
CA ALA A 93 -39.19 -7.02 24.95
C ALA A 93 -38.37 -6.46 26.13
N LYS A 94 -38.59 -6.94 27.37
CA LYS A 94 -37.78 -6.60 28.55
C LYS A 94 -36.36 -7.21 28.48
N SER A 95 -36.19 -8.28 27.69
CA SER A 95 -34.90 -8.95 27.48
C SER A 95 -34.28 -8.45 26.18
N LYS A 96 -33.33 -7.51 26.29
CA LYS A 96 -32.60 -6.93 25.17
C LYS A 96 -31.11 -7.24 25.25
N GLU A 97 -30.46 -7.34 24.10
CA GLU A 97 -29.02 -7.54 23.95
C GLU A 97 -28.42 -6.41 23.14
N ASN A 98 -27.26 -5.93 23.58
CA ASN A 98 -26.51 -4.88 22.91
C ASN A 98 -25.42 -5.51 22.07
N PHE A 99 -25.37 -5.15 20.80
CA PHE A 99 -24.33 -5.53 19.88
C PHE A 99 -23.57 -4.29 19.43
N GLU A 100 -22.32 -4.50 19.03
CA GLU A 100 -21.49 -3.43 18.50
C GLU A 100 -20.59 -3.90 17.39
N ARG A 101 -20.24 -2.95 16.52
CA ARG A 101 -19.22 -3.12 15.49
C ARG A 101 -18.29 -1.93 15.51
N HIS A 102 -17.00 -2.23 15.61
CA HIS A 102 -15.94 -1.24 15.63
C HIS A 102 -15.28 -1.23 14.26
N THR A 103 -15.25 -0.08 13.61
CA THR A 103 -14.45 0.12 12.40
C THR A 103 -13.16 0.83 12.77
N HIS A 104 -12.07 0.07 12.76
CA HIS A 104 -10.71 0.55 12.93
C HIS A 104 -10.24 1.22 11.65
N LYS A 105 -9.54 2.35 11.79
CA LYS A 105 -9.09 3.17 10.66
C LYS A 105 -7.62 3.52 10.84
N ARG A 106 -6.84 3.41 9.77
CA ARG A 106 -5.47 3.91 9.68
C ARG A 106 -5.33 4.80 8.45
N LEU A 107 -4.44 5.77 8.55
CA LEU A 107 -4.11 6.66 7.45
C LEU A 107 -2.61 6.56 7.17
N ILE A 108 -2.26 6.28 5.92
CA ILE A 108 -0.89 6.35 5.41
C ILE A 108 -0.86 7.51 4.42
N ARG A 109 0.17 8.35 4.49
CA ARG A 109 0.33 9.50 3.59
C ARG A 109 1.59 9.33 2.75
N VAL A 110 1.46 9.56 1.46
CA VAL A 110 2.55 9.52 0.48
C VAL A 110 2.99 10.96 0.21
N TRP A 111 4.29 11.20 0.31
CA TRP A 111 4.89 12.49 0.02
C TRP A 111 5.80 12.40 -1.21
N ASP A 112 6.05 13.54 -1.86
CA ASP A 112 7.15 13.77 -2.80
C ASP A 112 7.43 12.64 -3.82
N SER A 113 6.39 12.02 -4.38
CA SER A 113 6.51 10.86 -5.27
C SER A 113 5.94 11.14 -6.66
N ASN A 114 6.53 10.52 -7.70
CA ASN A 114 6.00 10.59 -9.05
C ASN A 114 4.63 9.85 -9.14
N PRO A 115 3.62 10.40 -9.84
CA PRO A 115 2.30 9.77 -9.97
C PRO A 115 2.34 8.33 -10.52
N ASP A 116 3.25 8.01 -11.44
CA ASP A 116 3.35 6.67 -12.02
C ASP A 116 3.82 5.64 -10.99
N VAL A 117 4.78 6.03 -10.14
CA VAL A 117 5.27 5.19 -9.03
C VAL A 117 4.17 4.96 -8.01
N VAL A 118 3.34 5.97 -7.72
CA VAL A 118 2.17 5.83 -6.84
C VAL A 118 1.18 4.83 -7.43
N GLN A 119 0.95 4.83 -8.74
CA GLN A 119 0.08 3.85 -9.40
C GLN A 119 0.63 2.42 -9.32
N ILE A 120 1.95 2.24 -9.54
CA ILE A 120 2.63 0.95 -9.37
C ILE A 120 2.51 0.46 -7.92
N TRP A 121 2.68 1.34 -6.96
CA TRP A 121 2.54 1.01 -5.55
C TRP A 121 1.11 0.59 -5.19
N LEU A 122 0.10 1.34 -5.66
CA LEU A 122 -1.31 1.02 -5.46
C LEU A 122 -1.70 -0.32 -6.12
N SER A 123 -1.19 -0.59 -7.32
CA SER A 123 -1.47 -1.86 -8.02
C SER A 123 -0.84 -3.04 -7.29
N TYR A 124 0.40 -2.90 -6.82
CA TYR A 124 1.10 -3.92 -6.04
C TYR A 124 0.37 -4.24 -4.74
N ILE A 125 -0.07 -3.22 -4.01
CA ILE A 125 -0.82 -3.36 -2.75
C ILE A 125 -2.18 -4.01 -3.01
N SER A 126 -2.90 -3.57 -4.05
CA SER A 126 -4.19 -4.17 -4.41
C SER A 126 -4.05 -5.65 -4.81
N LYS A 127 -2.95 -6.01 -5.49
CA LYS A 127 -2.66 -7.41 -5.87
C LYS A 127 -2.40 -8.30 -4.65
N HIS A 128 -1.72 -7.77 -3.64
CA HIS A 128 -1.37 -8.49 -2.42
C HIS A 128 -2.26 -8.08 -1.23
N ALA A 129 -3.54 -7.79 -1.49
CA ALA A 129 -4.48 -7.37 -0.46
C ALA A 129 -4.79 -8.49 0.53
N ILE A 130 -4.93 -8.11 1.81
CA ILE A 130 -5.23 -9.03 2.90
C ILE A 130 -6.73 -9.02 3.21
N THR A 131 -7.23 -10.15 3.69
CA THR A 131 -8.63 -10.32 4.04
C THR A 131 -9.06 -9.40 5.18
N GLY A 132 -10.28 -8.89 5.07
CA GLY A 132 -10.87 -8.03 6.11
C GLY A 132 -10.37 -6.59 6.13
N VAL A 133 -9.50 -6.17 5.21
CA VAL A 133 -9.04 -4.77 5.08
C VAL A 133 -9.62 -4.12 3.83
N GLY A 134 -10.42 -3.07 4.02
CA GLY A 134 -10.89 -2.18 2.96
C GLY A 134 -9.95 -1.00 2.77
N MET A 135 -9.72 -0.61 1.52
CA MET A 135 -8.79 0.44 1.13
C MET A 135 -9.52 1.57 0.41
N LYS A 136 -9.20 2.82 0.76
CA LYS A 136 -9.62 4.02 0.03
C LYS A 136 -8.38 4.87 -0.21
N CYS A 137 -8.12 5.23 -1.46
CA CYS A 137 -7.03 6.13 -1.83
C CYS A 137 -7.63 7.45 -2.34
N ASN A 138 -7.15 8.60 -1.88
CA ASN A 138 -7.30 9.85 -2.64
C ASN A 138 -5.93 10.26 -3.19
N VAL A 139 -5.88 10.56 -4.48
CA VAL A 139 -4.68 10.99 -5.20
C VAL A 139 -4.83 12.47 -5.51
N TYR A 140 -3.79 13.24 -5.20
CA TYR A 140 -3.72 14.68 -5.41
C TYR A 140 -2.78 14.96 -6.59
N GLN A 141 -3.29 15.67 -7.59
CA GLN A 141 -2.51 16.12 -8.75
C GLN A 141 -2.47 17.64 -8.73
N LYS A 142 -1.27 18.20 -8.76
CA LYS A 142 -1.08 19.65 -8.92
C LYS A 142 -1.12 19.98 -10.41
N SER A 143 -2.13 20.73 -10.82
CA SER A 143 -2.28 21.20 -12.20
C SER A 143 -2.30 22.74 -12.23
N PRO A 144 -1.85 23.35 -13.34
CA PRO A 144 -1.96 24.80 -13.52
C PRO A 144 -3.43 25.23 -13.61
N ILE A 145 -3.69 26.52 -13.37
CA ILE A 145 -5.05 27.10 -13.42
C ILE A 145 -5.59 27.13 -14.86
N ALA A 146 -4.75 27.51 -15.81
CA ALA A 146 -5.07 27.45 -17.23
C ALA A 146 -4.89 25.99 -17.70
N LEU A 147 -6.00 25.29 -17.86
CA LEU A 147 -6.05 23.99 -18.50
C LEU A 147 -6.53 24.22 -19.93
N GLU A 148 -5.59 24.45 -20.83
CA GLU A 148 -5.86 24.33 -22.25
C GLU A 148 -5.96 22.84 -22.54
N LEU A 149 -7.21 22.37 -22.72
CA LEU A 149 -7.50 21.04 -23.23
C LEU A 149 -7.21 21.06 -24.73
N ASP A 150 -5.94 21.22 -25.10
CA ASP A 150 -5.53 21.06 -26.49
C ASP A 150 -5.84 19.62 -26.86
N SER A 151 -6.93 19.47 -27.61
CA SER A 151 -7.66 18.24 -27.87
C SER A 151 -6.91 17.22 -28.75
N ASP A 152 -5.62 17.43 -29.02
CA ASP A 152 -4.81 16.56 -29.89
C ASP A 152 -3.41 16.22 -29.30
N ALA A 153 -3.16 16.53 -28.02
CA ALA A 153 -1.84 16.41 -27.43
C ALA A 153 -1.50 14.97 -27.00
N ALA A 154 -0.74 14.30 -27.87
CA ALA A 154 0.14 13.15 -27.60
C ALA A 154 -0.50 12.01 -26.79
N LEU A 155 -0.94 10.97 -27.51
CA LEU A 155 -1.09 9.62 -26.96
C LEU A 155 0.11 9.35 -26.03
N PRO A 156 -0.12 8.91 -24.78
CA PRO A 156 0.97 8.57 -23.89
C PRO A 156 1.83 7.55 -24.64
N GLN A 157 3.09 7.91 -24.94
CA GLN A 157 4.05 7.00 -25.56
C GLN A 157 4.44 5.95 -24.51
N ASN A 158 3.51 5.08 -24.16
CA ASN A 158 3.70 4.02 -23.18
C ASN A 158 4.47 2.87 -23.84
N ASN A 159 5.76 3.08 -24.03
CA ASN A 159 6.67 2.10 -24.65
C ASN A 159 7.44 1.25 -23.62
N THR A 160 7.06 1.25 -22.35
CA THR A 160 7.72 0.42 -21.34
C THR A 160 6.84 -0.76 -20.93
N PRO A 161 7.03 -1.95 -21.52
CA PRO A 161 6.36 -3.15 -21.04
C PRO A 161 6.96 -3.52 -19.66
N ALA A 162 6.13 -3.51 -18.63
CA ALA A 162 6.46 -4.12 -17.36
C ALA A 162 6.24 -5.63 -17.49
N ASN A 163 7.32 -6.37 -17.77
CA ASN A 163 7.29 -7.82 -17.87
C ASN A 163 6.98 -8.45 -16.49
N SER A 164 5.73 -8.84 -16.21
CA SER A 164 5.35 -10.15 -15.61
C SER A 164 3.98 -10.23 -14.90
N MET A 165 3.48 -11.48 -14.90
CA MET A 165 2.52 -12.20 -14.04
C MET A 165 1.00 -12.05 -14.26
N ASP A 166 0.50 -11.02 -14.96
CA ASP A 166 -0.91 -10.89 -15.38
C ASP A 166 -1.02 -10.44 -16.85
N GLU A 167 -0.26 -11.11 -17.72
CA GLU A 167 0.05 -10.69 -19.09
C GLU A 167 -1.18 -10.64 -20.00
N ALA A 168 -2.10 -11.61 -19.96
CA ALA A 168 -3.16 -11.71 -20.97
C ALA A 168 -4.14 -10.53 -21.02
N VAL A 169 -4.50 -9.95 -19.86
CA VAL A 169 -5.40 -8.78 -19.83
C VAL A 169 -4.62 -7.51 -20.16
N GLY A 170 -3.40 -7.38 -19.64
CA GLY A 170 -2.52 -6.24 -19.93
C GLY A 170 -2.18 -6.14 -21.42
N ASP A 171 -1.79 -7.25 -22.03
CA ASP A 171 -1.46 -7.35 -23.46
C ASP A 171 -2.67 -6.98 -24.32
N LYS A 172 -3.87 -7.44 -23.95
CA LYS A 172 -5.10 -7.08 -24.65
C LYS A 172 -5.43 -5.60 -24.51
N VAL A 173 -5.19 -5.00 -23.34
CA VAL A 173 -5.37 -3.55 -23.15
C VAL A 173 -4.36 -2.78 -24.01
N LEU A 174 -3.10 -3.22 -24.07
CA LEU A 174 -2.08 -2.61 -24.94
C LEU A 174 -2.44 -2.75 -26.42
N GLU A 175 -2.93 -3.92 -26.85
CA GLU A 175 -3.42 -4.15 -28.21
C GLU A 175 -4.55 -3.19 -28.56
N LEU A 176 -5.54 -3.04 -27.67
CA LEU A 176 -6.67 -2.13 -27.87
C LEU A 176 -6.23 -0.67 -27.91
N LEU A 177 -5.31 -0.24 -27.03
CA LEU A 177 -4.76 1.13 -27.03
C LEU A 177 -3.95 1.42 -28.30
N ASN A 178 -3.26 0.41 -28.84
CA ASN A 178 -2.48 0.54 -30.08
C ASN A 178 -3.32 0.42 -31.36
N SER A 179 -4.56 -0.07 -31.24
CA SER A 179 -5.44 -0.28 -32.37
C SER A 179 -5.70 1.02 -33.15
N PRO A 180 -5.79 0.96 -34.50
CA PRO A 180 -6.09 2.13 -35.31
C PRO A 180 -7.49 2.67 -35.03
N ASP A 181 -8.41 1.82 -34.56
CA ASP A 181 -9.77 2.23 -34.19
C ASP A 181 -9.78 3.11 -32.95
N PHE A 182 -8.95 2.84 -31.94
CA PHE A 182 -8.81 3.71 -30.77
C PHE A 182 -8.28 5.09 -31.17
N LYS A 183 -7.29 5.15 -32.07
CA LYS A 183 -6.72 6.40 -32.59
C LYS A 183 -7.69 7.22 -33.44
N ARG A 184 -8.74 6.62 -33.99
CA ARG A 184 -9.79 7.31 -34.78
C ARG A 184 -10.86 7.98 -33.90
N HIS A 185 -11.00 7.56 -32.65
CA HIS A 185 -12.02 8.04 -31.73
C HIS A 185 -11.57 9.17 -30.81
N LEU A 186 -10.26 9.45 -30.80
CA LEU A 186 -9.67 10.66 -30.25
C LEU A 186 -9.86 11.79 -31.25
#